data_AF-A0A327JZT4-F1
#
_entry.id   AF-A0A327JZT4-F1
#
_cell.length_a   1.000
_cell.length_b   1.000
_cell.length_c   1.000
_cell.angle_alpha   90.00
_cell.angle_beta   90.00
_cell.angle_gamma   90.00
#
_symmetry.space_group_name_H-M   'P 1'
#
loop_
_entity.id
_entity.type
_entity.pdbx_description
1 polymer ?
#
loop_
_entity_poly.entity_id
_entity_poly.type
_entity_poly.pdbx_seq_one_letter_code
_entity_poly.pdbx_strand_id
1 'polypeptide(L)'
;MIRHPLAAAVLAASVTVVAGTTAPAQSPPAPPSADGDAARFSYHRTEEGFARLDLRTGQVSLCSLKSSGWACQAVPDDRTAFESEISRLQSENVALKKALLDRGVPLPSGVKPEAAAPADPG
;
A
#
# COMPACT_ATOMS: atom_id res chain seq x y z
N MET A 1 -64.16 13.82 64.91
CA MET A 1 -63.38 13.70 63.65
C MET A 1 -63.04 12.22 63.47
N ILE A 2 -64.05 11.40 63.13
CA ILE A 2 -64.39 10.86 61.80
C ILE A 2 -63.35 9.84 61.27
N ARG A 3 -63.66 8.59 61.65
CA ARG A 3 -63.38 7.23 61.12
C ARG A 3 -62.66 7.11 59.74
N HIS A 4 -61.62 6.29 59.69
CA HIS A 4 -61.00 5.77 58.45
C HIS A 4 -61.83 4.59 57.87
N PRO A 5 -62.19 4.60 56.58
CA PRO A 5 -62.73 3.41 55.94
C PRO A 5 -61.60 2.57 55.32
N LEU A 6 -61.63 1.27 55.63
CA LEU A 6 -61.02 0.20 54.84
C LEU A 6 -61.63 0.21 53.43
N ALA A 7 -60.78 0.20 52.38
CA ALA A 7 -61.23 -0.10 51.02
C ALA A 7 -60.15 -0.87 50.25
N ALA A 8 -60.41 -2.18 50.14
CA ALA A 8 -60.05 -3.14 49.10
C ALA A 8 -58.79 -2.90 48.24
N ALA A 9 -57.78 -3.75 48.46
CA ALA A 9 -56.71 -3.99 47.51
C ALA A 9 -57.26 -4.77 46.30
N VAL A 10 -57.28 -4.13 45.13
CA VAL A 10 -57.49 -4.81 43.85
C VAL A 10 -56.14 -4.93 43.16
N LEU A 11 -55.53 -6.12 43.23
CA LEU A 11 -54.32 -6.47 42.48
C LEU A 11 -54.72 -6.72 41.01
N ALA A 12 -54.63 -5.69 40.19
CA ALA A 12 -54.72 -5.82 38.74
C ALA A 12 -53.34 -6.23 38.19
N ALA A 13 -53.14 -7.54 37.97
CA ALA A 13 -51.97 -8.05 37.27
C ALA A 13 -52.02 -7.61 35.80
N SER A 14 -51.24 -6.60 35.46
CA SER A 14 -51.13 -6.08 34.09
C SER A 14 -50.10 -6.91 33.34
N VAL A 15 -50.56 -7.78 32.43
CA VAL A 15 -49.66 -8.47 31.49
C VAL A 15 -49.27 -7.47 30.40
N THR A 16 -48.10 -6.84 30.55
CA THR A 16 -47.52 -5.99 29.51
C THR A 16 -46.85 -6.87 28.45
N VAL A 17 -47.49 -7.02 27.29
CA VAL A 17 -46.87 -7.56 26.09
C VAL A 17 -45.86 -6.55 25.56
N VAL A 18 -44.56 -6.87 25.66
CA VAL A 18 -43.50 -6.10 24.99
C VAL A 18 -43.53 -6.45 23.51
N ALA A 19 -44.14 -5.58 22.71
CA ALA A 19 -43.98 -5.61 21.25
C ALA A 19 -42.55 -5.14 20.92
N GLY A 20 -41.71 -6.08 20.47
CA GLY A 20 -40.34 -5.78 20.05
C GLY A 20 -40.36 -4.87 18.81
N THR A 21 -39.82 -3.66 18.95
CA THR A 21 -39.55 -2.77 17.83
C THR A 21 -38.29 -3.24 17.12
N THR A 22 -38.43 -3.82 15.92
CA THR A 22 -37.30 -4.07 15.02
C THR A 22 -36.83 -2.73 14.45
N ALA A 23 -35.83 -2.12 15.08
CA ALA A 23 -35.15 -0.96 14.51
C ALA A 23 -34.37 -1.41 13.25
N PRO A 24 -34.53 -0.74 12.09
CA PRO A 24 -33.67 -1.02 10.95
C PRO A 24 -32.22 -0.65 11.31
N ALA A 25 -31.32 -1.64 11.22
CA ALA A 25 -29.89 -1.43 11.32
C ALA A 25 -29.43 -0.60 10.11
N GLN A 26 -29.27 0.70 10.32
CA GLN A 26 -28.69 1.59 9.33
C GLN A 26 -27.17 1.45 9.41
N SER A 27 -26.55 0.86 8.38
CA SER A 27 -25.10 0.84 8.26
C SER A 27 -24.56 2.29 8.34
N PRO A 28 -23.44 2.53 9.05
CA PRO A 28 -22.82 3.85 9.06
C PRO A 28 -22.57 4.33 7.62
N PRO A 29 -22.79 5.62 7.32
CA PRO A 29 -22.38 6.16 6.03
C PRO A 29 -20.89 5.89 5.84
N ALA A 30 -20.53 5.31 4.70
CA ALA A 30 -19.12 5.19 4.30
C ALA A 30 -18.49 6.59 4.33
N PRO A 31 -17.22 6.73 4.77
CA PRO A 31 -16.53 8.00 4.66
C PRO A 31 -16.58 8.49 3.22
N PRO A 32 -16.67 9.81 2.98
CA PRO A 32 -16.66 10.33 1.62
C PRO A 32 -15.38 9.85 0.93
N SER A 33 -15.52 8.91 0.00
CA SER A 33 -14.52 8.69 -1.03
C SER A 33 -14.39 10.02 -1.76
N ALA A 34 -13.18 10.55 -1.87
CA ALA A 34 -12.89 11.70 -2.69
C ALA A 34 -13.00 11.31 -4.18
N ASP A 35 -14.20 10.93 -4.61
CA ASP A 35 -14.50 10.57 -5.99
C ASP A 35 -14.91 11.84 -6.73
N GLY A 36 -13.87 12.57 -7.14
CA GLY A 36 -13.93 13.75 -8.01
C GLY A 36 -12.60 13.99 -8.73
N ASP A 37 -11.50 13.59 -8.08
CA ASP A 37 -10.17 13.42 -8.65
C ASP A 37 -9.65 12.07 -8.13
N ALA A 38 -9.22 11.15 -9.01
CA ALA A 38 -8.61 9.90 -8.55
C ALA A 38 -7.54 10.23 -7.50
N ALA A 39 -7.69 9.69 -6.28
CA ALA A 39 -6.83 10.02 -5.15
C ALA A 39 -5.36 9.80 -5.53
N ARG A 40 -4.61 10.88 -5.78
CA ARG A 40 -3.23 10.81 -6.31
C ARG A 40 -2.29 9.98 -5.43
N PHE A 41 -2.54 9.93 -4.13
CA PHE A 41 -1.69 9.24 -3.19
C PHE A 41 -2.45 8.11 -2.50
N SER A 42 -1.85 6.93 -2.43
CA SER A 42 -2.27 5.87 -1.50
C SER A 42 -1.29 5.76 -0.34
N TYR A 43 -1.76 5.28 0.81
CA TYR A 43 -0.96 5.13 2.02
C TYR A 43 -1.10 3.72 2.58
N HIS A 44 0.02 3.12 2.95
CA HIS A 44 0.12 1.82 3.60
C HIS A 44 0.84 1.98 4.93
N ARG A 45 0.32 1.38 6.00
CA ARG A 45 0.95 1.43 7.32
C ARG A 45 2.23 0.56 7.32
N THR A 46 3.28 1.09 7.91
CA THR A 46 4.53 0.36 8.20
C THR A 46 4.78 0.34 9.71
N GLU A 47 5.84 -0.31 10.16
CA GLU A 47 6.25 -0.30 11.58
C GLU A 47 6.61 1.12 12.05
N GLU A 48 7.33 1.87 11.21
CA GLU A 48 7.87 3.20 11.56
C GLU A 48 6.99 4.38 11.10
N GLY A 49 5.85 4.12 10.44
CA GLY A 49 4.95 5.15 9.94
C GLY A 49 4.09 4.69 8.78
N PHE A 50 4.25 5.34 7.61
CA PHE A 50 3.49 5.05 6.41
C PHE A 50 4.37 5.03 5.16
N ALA A 51 4.13 4.06 4.28
CA ALA A 51 4.57 4.14 2.89
C ALA A 51 3.49 4.87 2.07
N ARG A 52 3.87 5.96 1.41
CA ARG A 52 3.02 6.72 0.49
C ARG A 52 3.40 6.39 -0.95
N LEU A 53 2.43 5.99 -1.76
CA LEU A 53 2.60 5.75 -3.20
C LEU A 53 1.94 6.89 -3.99
N ASP A 54 2.69 7.55 -4.87
CA ASP A 54 2.13 8.45 -5.89
C ASP A 54 1.61 7.61 -7.07
N LEU A 55 0.29 7.55 -7.24
CA LEU A 55 -0.37 6.76 -8.28
C LEU A 55 -0.12 7.28 -9.70
N ARG A 56 0.46 8.48 -9.87
CA ARG A 56 0.82 9.02 -11.19
C ARG A 56 2.23 8.67 -11.61
N THR A 57 3.17 8.63 -10.68
CA THR A 57 4.61 8.42 -10.98
C THR A 57 5.13 7.06 -10.54
N GLY A 58 4.39 6.35 -9.68
CA GLY A 58 4.86 5.14 -9.02
C GLY A 58 5.86 5.40 -7.89
N GLN A 59 6.19 6.65 -7.58
CA GLN A 59 7.18 6.97 -6.56
C GLN A 59 6.67 6.59 -5.16
N VAL A 60 7.51 5.88 -4.41
CA VAL A 60 7.26 5.53 -3.01
C VAL A 60 8.01 6.50 -2.10
N SER A 61 7.36 6.96 -1.04
CA SER A 61 7.98 7.72 0.04
C SER A 61 7.71 7.04 1.39
N LEU A 62 8.68 7.08 2.31
CA LEU A 62 8.48 6.68 3.70
C LEU A 62 8.21 7.92 4.55
N CYS A 63 7.04 7.94 5.17
CA CYS A 63 6.52 9.03 5.99
C CYS A 63 6.57 8.64 7.47
N SER A 64 7.20 9.46 8.30
CA SER A 64 7.27 9.26 9.75
C SER A 64 7.16 10.59 10.49
N LEU A 65 6.79 10.53 11.77
CA LEU A 65 6.80 11.70 12.64
C LEU A 65 8.25 12.04 13.01
N LYS A 66 8.66 13.28 12.76
CA LYS A 66 9.93 13.86 13.18
C LYS A 66 9.69 14.91 14.28
N SER A 67 10.76 15.43 14.88
CA SER A 67 10.68 16.48 15.90
C SER A 67 9.97 17.75 15.40
N SER A 68 10.02 18.04 14.10
CA SER A 68 9.35 19.16 13.45
C SER A 68 7.95 18.83 12.90
N GLY A 69 7.43 17.63 13.13
CA GLY A 69 6.16 17.15 12.56
C GLY A 69 6.33 16.02 11.54
N TRP A 70 5.28 15.72 10.77
CA TRP A 70 5.31 14.65 9.78
C TRP A 70 6.17 15.03 8.58
N ALA A 71 7.04 14.11 8.14
CA ALA A 71 7.84 14.26 6.94
C ALA A 71 7.87 12.96 6.13
N CYS A 72 7.88 13.08 4.80
CA CYS A 72 8.01 11.96 3.87
C CYS A 72 9.34 12.08 3.11
N GLN A 73 10.15 11.04 3.15
CA GLN A 73 11.37 10.94 2.37
C GLN A 73 11.14 10.02 1.17
N ALA A 74 11.50 10.47 -0.04
CA ALA A 74 11.45 9.61 -1.22
C ALA A 74 12.40 8.42 -1.03
N VAL A 75 11.92 7.22 -1.35
CA VAL A 75 12.78 6.04 -1.43
C VAL A 75 13.68 6.23 -2.65
N PRO A 76 15.01 6.01 -2.54
CA PRO A 76 15.90 6.06 -3.68
C PRO A 76 15.41 5.14 -4.80
N ASP A 77 15.34 5.68 -6.03
CA ASP A 77 15.12 4.86 -7.21
C ASP A 77 16.47 4.34 -7.70
N ASP A 78 16.83 3.15 -7.22
CA ASP A 78 18.08 2.50 -7.61
C ASP A 78 18.02 1.92 -9.04
N ARG A 79 16.87 2.01 -9.74
CA ARG A 79 16.68 1.40 -11.05
C ARG A 79 17.65 1.97 -12.08
N THR A 80 17.81 3.30 -12.15
CA THR A 80 18.74 3.92 -13.09
C THR A 80 20.20 3.57 -12.78
N ALA A 81 20.56 3.45 -11.50
CA ALA A 81 21.90 3.02 -11.10
C ALA A 81 22.18 1.57 -11.53
N PHE A 82 21.21 0.68 -11.35
CA PHE A 82 21.32 -0.70 -11.80
C PHE A 82 21.31 -0.82 -13.33
N GLU A 83 20.48 -0.07 -14.04
CA GLU A 83 20.46 -0.04 -15.51
C GLU A 83 21.82 0.39 -16.06
N SER A 84 22.42 1.44 -15.50
CA SER A 84 23.78 1.89 -15.85
C SER A 84 24.82 0.79 -15.61
N GLU A 85 24.79 0.13 -14.45
CA GLU A 85 25.72 -0.96 -14.14
C GLU A 85 25.50 -2.18 -15.04
N ILE A 86 24.26 -2.53 -15.38
CA ILE A 86 23.94 -3.61 -16.32
C ILE A 86 24.54 -3.30 -17.69
N SER A 87 24.35 -2.08 -18.22
CA SER A 87 24.92 -1.68 -19.52
C SER A 87 26.45 -1.71 -19.52
N ARG A 88 27.09 -1.25 -18.43
CA ARG A 88 28.55 -1.32 -18.26
C ARG A 88 29.03 -2.77 -18.26
N LEU A 89 28.41 -3.62 -17.43
CA LEU A 89 28.77 -5.03 -17.30
C LEU A 89 28.55 -5.80 -18.61
N GLN A 90 27.46 -5.53 -19.34
CA GLN A 90 27.22 -6.11 -20.66
C GLN A 90 28.33 -5.75 -21.65
N SER A 91 28.72 -4.47 -21.68
CA SER A 91 29.79 -3.97 -22.56
C SER A 91 31.15 -4.61 -22.24
N GLU A 92 31.50 -4.70 -20.96
CA GLU A 92 32.71 -5.38 -20.48
C GLU A 92 32.67 -6.88 -20.80
N ASN A 93 31.51 -7.52 -20.65
CA ASN A 93 31.35 -8.94 -20.95
C ASN A 93 31.58 -9.23 -22.44
N VAL A 94 31.06 -8.39 -23.33
CA VAL A 94 31.32 -8.48 -24.78
C VAL A 94 32.81 -8.30 -25.08
N ALA A 95 33.45 -7.29 -24.50
CA ALA A 95 34.88 -7.03 -24.69
C ALA A 95 35.74 -8.21 -24.21
N LEU A 96 35.45 -8.76 -23.03
CA LEU A 96 36.15 -9.92 -22.47
C LEU A 96 35.93 -11.18 -23.30
N LYS A 97 34.69 -11.47 -23.71
CA LYS A 97 34.38 -12.61 -24.61
C LYS A 97 35.18 -12.52 -25.89
N LYS A 98 35.23 -11.33 -26.51
CA LYS A 98 36.03 -11.10 -27.72
C LYS A 98 37.52 -11.33 -27.46
N ALA A 99 38.07 -10.78 -26.38
CA ALA A 99 39.48 -10.93 -26.04
C ALA A 99 39.88 -12.40 -25.78
N LEU A 100 39.00 -13.21 -25.19
CA LEU A 100 39.23 -14.65 -25.01
C LEU A 100 39.30 -15.38 -26.35
N LEU A 101 38.32 -15.11 -27.24
CA LEU A 101 38.25 -15.72 -28.56
C LEU A 101 39.45 -15.33 -29.43
N ASP A 102 39.86 -14.05 -29.42
CA ASP A 102 41.03 -13.54 -30.15
C ASP A 102 42.33 -14.23 -29.67
N ARG A 103 42.35 -14.76 -28.44
CA ARG A 103 43.47 -15.52 -27.84
C ARG A 103 43.34 -17.04 -27.99
N GLY A 104 42.32 -17.52 -28.70
CA GLY A 104 42.04 -18.96 -28.88
C GLY A 104 41.55 -19.67 -27.62
N VAL A 105 41.11 -18.94 -26.59
CA VAL A 105 40.53 -19.51 -25.38
C VAL A 105 39.03 -19.76 -25.62
N PRO A 106 38.54 -21.01 -25.52
CA PRO A 106 37.13 -21.30 -25.71
C PRO A 106 36.29 -20.70 -24.58
N LEU A 107 35.08 -20.24 -24.91
CA LEU A 107 34.12 -19.76 -23.91
C LEU A 107 33.55 -20.94 -23.09
N PRO A 108 33.19 -20.73 -21.81
CA PRO A 108 32.51 -21.74 -21.01
C PRO A 108 31.18 -22.18 -21.64
N SER A 109 30.82 -23.44 -21.42
CA SER A 109 29.54 -24.01 -21.86
C SER A 109 28.35 -23.18 -21.37
N GLY A 110 27.40 -22.88 -22.26
CA GLY A 110 26.21 -22.06 -21.94
C GLY A 110 26.38 -20.56 -22.18
N VAL A 111 27.59 -20.09 -22.52
CA VAL A 111 27.85 -18.69 -22.85
C VAL A 111 27.86 -18.51 -24.37
N LYS A 112 26.81 -17.87 -24.93
CA LYS A 112 26.78 -17.53 -26.35
C LYS A 112 27.62 -16.28 -26.62
N PRO A 113 28.37 -16.21 -27.73
CA PRO A 113 28.89 -14.94 -28.22
C PRO A 113 27.68 -14.04 -28.50
N GLU A 114 27.51 -13.02 -27.67
CA GLU A 114 26.45 -12.05 -27.85
C GLU A 114 26.82 -11.22 -29.08
N ALA A 115 25.99 -11.26 -30.13
CA ALA A 115 26.04 -10.23 -31.15
C ALA A 115 25.51 -8.97 -30.51
N ALA A 116 26.25 -7.87 -30.57
CA ALA A 116 25.87 -6.59 -29.96
C ALA A 116 24.40 -6.27 -30.27
N ALA A 117 23.54 -6.43 -29.27
CA ALA A 117 22.17 -5.96 -29.39
C ALA A 117 22.22 -4.43 -29.50
N PRO A 118 21.42 -3.82 -30.38
CA PRO A 118 21.34 -2.37 -30.43
C PRO A 118 20.93 -1.85 -29.05
N ALA A 119 21.59 -0.79 -28.60
CA ALA A 119 21.20 -0.06 -27.41
C ALA A 119 19.73 0.34 -27.56
N ASP A 120 18.91 -0.01 -26.57
CA ASP A 120 17.52 0.42 -26.50
C ASP A 120 17.52 1.96 -26.32
N PRO A 121 16.93 2.75 -27.23
CA PRO A 121 16.76 4.16 -27.01
C PRO A 121 15.59 4.30 -26.04
N GLY A 122 15.92 4.56 -24.76
CA GLY A 122 14.96 4.64 -23.66
C GLY A 122 13.78 5.59 -23.86
#